data_AF-A0A838Q1I8-F1
#
_entry.id   AF-A0A838Q1I8-F1
#
_cell.length_a   1.000
_cell.length_b   1.000
_cell.length_c   1.000
_cell.angle_alpha   90.00
_cell.angle_beta   90.00
_cell.angle_gamma   90.00
#
_symmetry.space_group_name_H-M   'P 1'
#
loop_
_entity.id
_entity.type
_entity.pdbx_description
1 polymer ?
#
loop_
_entity_poly.entity_id
_entity_poly.type
_entity_poly.pdbx_seq_one_letter_code
_entity_poly.pdbx_strand_id
1 'polypeptide(L)' 'LPQNLDEALREMEESELVAETLGEHVFEYFLRNKRVEWDEYRSQVTPFELARYLPTL' A
#
# COMPACT_ATOMS: atom_id res chain seq x y z
N LEU A 1 -0.34 15.43 -3.41
CA LEU A 1 -1.03 14.13 -3.32
C LEU A 1 0.03 13.06 -3.12
N PRO A 2 -0.25 12.00 -2.34
CA PRO A 2 0.69 10.89 -2.13
C PRO A 2 1.07 10.25 -3.48
N GLN A 3 2.33 9.82 -3.62
CA GLN A 3 2.88 9.31 -4.87
C GLN A 3 2.77 7.79 -5.01
N ASN A 4 2.49 7.09 -3.92
CA ASN A 4 2.33 5.64 -3.87
C ASN A 4 1.35 5.24 -2.78
N LEU A 5 1.05 3.94 -2.72
CA LEU A 5 0.06 3.39 -1.80
C LEU A 5 0.51 3.52 -0.33
N ASP A 6 1.79 3.31 -0.01
CA ASP A 6 2.30 3.45 1.36
C ASP A 6 2.15 4.88 1.88
N GLU A 7 2.54 5.87 1.07
CA GLU A 7 2.31 7.29 1.40
C GLU A 7 0.81 7.57 1.59
N ALA A 8 -0.04 7.06 0.72
CA ALA A 8 -1.49 7.26 0.84
C ALA A 8 -2.07 6.63 2.11
N LEU A 9 -1.58 5.46 2.52
CA LEU A 9 -2.02 4.80 3.76
C LEU A 9 -1.56 5.54 5.01
N ARG A 10 -0.39 6.17 5.00
CA ARG A 10 0.09 7.01 6.10
C ARG A 10 -0.74 8.29 6.24
N GLU A 11 -0.97 8.98 5.14
CA GLU A 11 -1.84 10.17 5.11
C GLU A 11 -3.28 9.83 5.52
N MET A 12 -3.78 8.65 5.14
CA MET A 12 -5.10 8.16 5.53
C MET A 12 -5.18 7.85 7.03
N GLU A 13 -4.12 7.31 7.64
CA GLU A 13 -4.08 6.98 9.07
C GLU A 13 -4.23 8.22 9.96
N GLU A 14 -3.73 9.37 9.53
CA GLU A 14 -3.86 10.64 10.26
C GLU A 14 -5.17 11.41 9.97
N SER A 15 -6.01 10.90 9.06
CA SER A 15 -7.20 11.61 8.58
C SER A 15 -8.45 11.28 9.40
N GLU A 16 -8.78 12.14 10.37
CA GLU A 16 -10.02 12.06 11.18
C GLU A 16 -11.29 11.95 10.31
N LEU A 17 -11.38 12.75 9.24
CA LEU A 17 -12.53 12.71 8.32
C LEU A 17 -12.79 11.30 7.75
N VAL A 18 -11.72 10.57 7.44
CA VAL A 18 -11.82 9.25 6.80
C VAL A 18 -12.17 8.19 7.84
N ALA A 19 -11.60 8.29 9.04
CA ALA A 19 -11.95 7.44 10.18
C ALA A 19 -13.43 7.60 10.57
N GLU A 20 -13.94 8.84 10.64
CA GLU A 20 -15.35 9.12 10.94
C GLU A 20 -16.29 8.61 9.84
N THR A 21 -15.91 8.77 8.57
CA THR A 21 -16.75 8.37 7.44
C THR A 21 -16.88 6.85 7.31
N LEU A 22 -15.79 6.11 7.58
CA LEU A 22 -15.77 4.64 7.48
C LEU A 22 -16.20 3.95 8.79
N GLY A 23 -16.03 4.62 9.93
CA GLY A 23 -16.14 4.04 11.26
C GLY A 23 -14.86 3.32 11.68
N GLU A 24 -14.54 3.41 12.99
CA GLU A 24 -13.27 2.93 13.57
C GLU A 24 -12.90 1.50 13.15
N HIS A 25 -13.85 0.56 13.26
CA HIS A 25 -13.58 -0.84 12.97
C HIS A 25 -13.27 -1.09 11.49
N VAL A 26 -14.01 -0.46 10.57
CA VAL A 26 -13.78 -0.64 9.12
C VAL A 26 -12.48 0.04 8.72
N PHE A 27 -12.21 1.22 9.29
CA PHE A 27 -11.00 1.98 9.06
C PHE A 27 -9.74 1.20 9.45
N GLU A 28 -9.70 0.63 10.67
CA GLU A 28 -8.56 -0.17 11.13
C GLU A 28 -8.32 -1.41 10.26
N TYR A 29 -9.39 -2.15 9.93
CA TYR A 29 -9.27 -3.34 9.08
C TYR A 29 -8.82 -2.98 7.67
N PHE A 30 -9.31 -1.86 7.12
CA PHE A 30 -8.90 -1.38 5.80
C PHE A 30 -7.41 -1.06 5.77
N LEU A 31 -6.93 -0.25 6.73
CA LEU A 31 -5.50 0.11 6.81
C LEU A 31 -4.63 -1.13 6.96
N ARG A 32 -5.00 -2.06 7.85
CA ARG A 32 -4.25 -3.30 8.05
C ARG A 32 -4.19 -4.14 6.77
N ASN A 33 -5.33 -4.35 6.11
CA ASN A 33 -5.38 -5.16 4.90
C ASN A 33 -4.55 -4.53 3.77
N LYS A 34 -4.64 -3.21 3.60
CA LYS A 34 -3.88 -2.50 2.56
C LYS A 34 -2.38 -2.45 2.83
N ARG A 35 -1.96 -2.44 4.09
CA ARG A 35 -0.53 -2.61 4.47
C ARG A 35 0.00 -3.98 4.07
N VAL A 36 -0.76 -5.04 4.35
CA VAL A 36 -0.39 -6.40 3.94
C VAL A 36 -0.29 -6.51 2.42
N GLU A 37 -1.28 -5.99 1.69
CA GLU A 37 -1.25 -5.97 0.22
C GLU A 37 -0.04 -5.21 -0.34
N TRP A 38 0.30 -4.07 0.27
CA TRP A 38 1.49 -3.31 -0.11
C TRP A 38 2.78 -4.08 0.14
N ASP A 39 2.92 -4.69 1.32
CA ASP A 39 4.09 -5.49 1.70
C ASP A 39 4.27 -6.70 0.76
N GLU A 40 3.18 -7.37 0.42
CA GLU A 40 3.17 -8.44 -0.57
C GLU A 40 3.62 -7.93 -1.93
N TYR A 41 3.05 -6.82 -2.42
CA TYR A 41 3.41 -6.23 -3.71
C TYR A 41 4.89 -5.85 -3.80
N ARG A 42 5.43 -5.12 -2.81
CA ARG A 42 6.84 -4.69 -2.82
C ARG A 42 7.83 -5.83 -2.65
N SER A 43 7.39 -6.99 -2.18
CA SER A 43 8.23 -8.19 -2.03
C SER A 43 8.35 -8.99 -3.33
N GLN A 44 7.53 -8.69 -4.34
CA GLN A 44 7.55 -9.37 -5.63
C GLN A 44 8.73 -8.89 -6.47
N VAL A 45 9.39 -9.83 -7.15
CA VAL A 45 10.31 -9.53 -8.25
C VAL A 45 9.51 -9.57 -9.54
N THR A 46 9.32 -8.41 -10.13
CA THR A 46 8.48 -8.24 -11.33
C THR A 46 9.21 -8.65 -12.60
N PRO A 47 8.50 -9.03 -13.67
CA PRO A 47 9.11 -9.28 -14.99
C PRO A 47 9.92 -8.09 -15.51
N PHE A 48 9.51 -6.85 -15.18
CA PHE A 48 10.28 -5.65 -15.52
C PHE A 48 11.65 -5.65 -14.83
N GLU A 49 11.70 -5.96 -13.53
CA GLU A 49 12.96 -6.03 -12.79
C GLU A 49 13.84 -7.16 -13.30
N LEU A 50 13.28 -8.32 -13.62
CA LEU A 50 14.02 -9.41 -14.26
C LEU A 50 14.60 -8.98 -15.60
N ALA A 51 13.79 -8.39 -16.49
CA ALA A 51 14.27 -7.93 -17.80
C ALA A 51 15.32 -6.82 -17.67
N ARG A 52 15.22 -5.95 -16.67
CA ARG A 52 16.13 -4.82 -16.46
C ARG A 52 17.45 -5.24 -15.83
N TYR A 53 17.41 -6.11 -14.83
CA TYR A 53 18.58 -6.44 -14.01
C TYR A 53 19.18 -7.82 -14.33
N LEU A 54 18.42 -8.71 -15.00
CA LEU A 54 18.84 -10.06 -15.39
C LEU A 54 18.48 -10.38 -16.87
N PRO A 55 18.87 -9.54 -17.86
CA PRO A 55 18.43 -9.66 -19.26
C PRO A 55 18.93 -10.90 -20.02
N THR A 56 19.87 -11.66 -19.47
CA THR A 56 20.55 -12.78 -20.17
C THR A 56 20.40 -14.13 -19.48
N LEU A 57 19.46 -14.25 -18.53
CA LEU A 57 19.10 -15.54 -17.90
C LEU A 57 18.03 -16.28 -18.70
#